data_AF-A0A2N9Y3Y9-F1
#
_entry.id   AF-A0A2N9Y3Y9-F1
#
_cell.length_a   1.000
_cell.length_b   1.000
_cell.length_c   1.000
_cell.angle_alpha   90.00
_cell.angle_beta   90.00
_cell.angle_gamma   90.00
#
_symmetry.space_group_name_H-M   'P 1'
#
loop_
_entity.id
_entity.type
_entity.pdbx_description
1 polymer ?
#
loop_
_entity_poly.entity_id
_entity_poly.type
_entity_poly.pdbx_seq_one_letter_code
_entity_poly.pdbx_strand_id
1 'polypeptide(L)'
;MVCLPLVSHLYAKTSIKNQTHFPFEVAVFRPDGTFTQVNYSTNKDFKPENTSFLAKFPSGQDKSSDGNYSFSYKVLKEEPHLQLIEIETIDLDDDRNTWATYVATSDTIMPLSTRIETPGYLLLSALMAFILVQLMKQFIRYVRWCFTMSIYSDE
;
A
#
# COMPACT_ATOMS: atom_id res chain seq x y z
N MET A 1 18.29 -19.99 -7.57
CA MET A 1 17.01 -19.66 -6.90
C MET A 1 17.04 -18.18 -6.54
N VAL A 2 16.92 -17.29 -7.54
CA VAL A 2 17.21 -15.84 -7.40
C VAL A 2 16.03 -14.96 -7.88
N CYS A 3 15.02 -15.54 -8.51
CA CYS A 3 13.95 -14.77 -9.16
C CYS A 3 12.94 -14.15 -8.19
N LEU A 4 12.60 -14.83 -7.08
CA LEU A 4 11.65 -14.33 -6.09
C LEU A 4 12.05 -12.99 -5.44
N PRO A 5 13.28 -12.82 -4.91
CA PRO A 5 13.69 -11.54 -4.34
C PRO A 5 13.83 -10.43 -5.38
N LEU A 6 14.11 -10.77 -6.64
CA LEU A 6 14.24 -9.77 -7.71
C LEU A 6 12.88 -9.30 -8.23
N VAL A 7 11.90 -10.20 -8.31
CA VAL A 7 10.50 -9.87 -8.61
C VAL A 7 9.89 -9.05 -7.47
N SER A 8 10.10 -9.45 -6.21
CA SER A 8 9.61 -8.67 -5.06
C SER A 8 10.28 -7.29 -4.98
N HIS A 9 11.57 -7.19 -5.24
CA HIS A 9 12.28 -5.90 -5.28
C HIS A 9 11.83 -5.02 -6.46
N LEU A 10 11.58 -5.60 -7.64
CA LEU A 10 11.02 -4.85 -8.77
C LEU A 10 9.61 -4.36 -8.44
N TYR A 11 8.76 -5.20 -7.85
CA TYR A 11 7.40 -4.86 -7.45
C TYR A 11 7.38 -3.76 -6.38
N ALA A 12 8.24 -3.87 -5.36
CA ALA A 12 8.42 -2.83 -4.34
C ALA A 12 8.90 -1.52 -4.96
N LYS A 13 9.83 -1.57 -5.92
CA LYS A 13 10.34 -0.38 -6.62
C LYS A 13 9.30 0.26 -7.54
N THR A 14 8.43 -0.51 -8.19
CA THR A 14 7.26 0.02 -8.94
C THR A 14 6.18 0.56 -8.02
N SER A 15 5.94 -0.07 -6.86
CA SER A 15 5.02 0.44 -5.83
C SER A 15 5.48 1.79 -5.29
N ILE A 16 6.78 1.94 -5.01
CA ILE A 16 7.41 3.21 -4.59
C ILE A 16 7.37 4.26 -5.72
N LYS A 17 7.61 3.87 -6.98
CA LYS A 17 7.58 4.83 -8.10
C LYS A 17 6.16 5.32 -8.44
N ASN A 18 5.14 4.50 -8.18
CA ASN A 18 3.73 4.88 -8.33
C ASN A 18 3.16 5.70 -7.14
N GLN A 19 3.95 5.96 -6.09
CA GLN A 19 3.55 6.84 -4.97
C GLN A 19 3.24 8.29 -5.40
N THR A 20 3.51 8.66 -6.65
CA THR A 20 3.16 9.98 -7.19
C THR A 20 1.69 10.12 -7.59
N HIS A 21 0.91 9.03 -7.65
CA HIS A 21 -0.48 9.07 -8.13
C HIS A 21 -1.56 8.70 -7.10
N PHE A 22 -1.19 8.40 -5.86
CA PHE A 22 -2.17 7.98 -4.86
C PHE A 22 -2.57 9.12 -3.91
N PRO A 23 -3.87 9.31 -3.67
CA PRO A 23 -4.34 10.33 -2.76
C PRO A 23 -3.89 10.01 -1.33
N PHE A 24 -3.17 10.95 -0.71
CA PHE A 24 -2.84 10.88 0.71
C PHE A 24 -4.08 11.32 1.47
N GLU A 25 -4.70 10.41 2.18
CA GLU A 25 -5.90 10.68 2.94
C GLU A 25 -5.55 11.05 4.38
N VAL A 26 -6.36 11.90 4.99
CA VAL A 26 -6.17 12.35 6.37
C VAL A 26 -7.53 12.45 7.05
N ALA A 27 -7.55 12.16 8.35
CA ALA A 27 -8.73 12.39 9.18
C ALA A 27 -8.75 13.85 9.66
N VAL A 28 -9.90 14.49 9.51
CA VAL A 28 -10.19 15.84 10.00
C VAL A 28 -11.28 15.74 11.04
N PHE A 29 -11.01 16.22 12.25
CA PHE A 29 -11.87 16.08 13.42
C PHE A 29 -12.68 17.35 13.64
N ARG A 30 -13.98 17.17 13.87
CA ARG A 30 -14.88 18.23 14.32
C ARG A 30 -14.83 18.38 15.85
N PRO A 31 -15.32 19.52 16.40
CA PRO A 31 -15.31 19.76 17.85
C PRO A 31 -16.13 18.74 18.65
N ASP A 32 -17.14 18.15 18.01
CA ASP A 32 -17.98 17.09 18.57
C ASP A 32 -17.25 15.73 18.68
N GLY A 33 -16.08 15.58 18.04
CA GLY A 33 -15.28 14.36 18.00
C GLY A 33 -15.65 13.42 16.84
N THR A 34 -16.61 13.82 15.98
CA THR A 34 -16.80 13.16 14.68
C THR A 34 -15.65 13.52 13.76
N PHE A 35 -15.41 12.70 12.75
CA PHE A 35 -14.33 12.93 11.81
C PHE A 35 -14.80 12.73 10.38
N THR A 36 -14.11 13.37 9.45
CA THR A 36 -14.30 13.21 8.02
C THR A 36 -12.96 12.98 7.37
N GLN A 37 -12.93 12.11 6.39
CA GLN A 37 -11.75 11.88 5.57
C GLN A 37 -11.59 13.01 4.55
N VAL A 38 -10.36 13.49 4.38
CA VAL A 38 -10.00 14.49 3.37
C VAL A 38 -8.80 13.99 2.57
N ASN A 39 -8.85 14.21 1.26
CA ASN A 39 -7.72 13.93 0.36
C ASN A 39 -6.73 15.10 0.36
N TYR A 40 -5.65 14.95 1.11
CA TYR A 40 -4.59 15.94 1.27
C TYR A 40 -3.70 16.08 0.04
N SER A 41 -3.58 15.04 -0.80
CA SER A 41 -2.80 15.15 -2.05
C SER A 41 -3.39 16.18 -3.01
N THR A 42 -4.72 16.29 -3.04
CA THR A 42 -5.45 17.21 -3.94
C THR A 42 -5.55 18.62 -3.37
N ASN A 43 -5.50 18.77 -2.04
CA ASN A 43 -5.63 20.06 -1.37
C ASN A 43 -4.63 20.20 -0.21
N LYS A 44 -3.37 20.50 -0.56
CA LYS A 44 -2.26 20.63 0.40
C LYS A 44 -2.36 21.85 1.31
N ASP A 45 -3.09 22.88 0.87
CA ASP A 45 -3.33 24.10 1.64
C ASP A 45 -4.63 24.03 2.45
N PHE A 46 -5.24 22.84 2.54
CA PHE A 46 -6.44 22.63 3.33
C PHE A 46 -6.16 22.98 4.79
N LYS A 47 -6.75 24.09 5.25
CA LYS A 47 -6.78 24.48 6.64
C LYS A 47 -8.15 24.15 7.23
N PRO A 48 -8.19 23.45 8.37
CA PRO A 48 -9.43 23.05 8.97
C PRO A 48 -10.12 24.27 9.61
N GLU A 49 -11.11 24.88 8.94
CA GLU A 49 -11.98 25.88 9.56
C GLU A 49 -12.90 25.18 10.57
N ASN A 50 -12.89 25.60 11.84
CA ASN A 50 -13.65 24.98 12.94
C ASN A 50 -13.44 23.47 13.10
N THR A 51 -12.32 22.94 12.62
CA THR A 51 -11.93 21.54 12.66
C THR A 51 -10.46 21.43 13.10
N SER A 52 -9.97 20.23 13.39
CA SER A 52 -8.59 19.99 13.83
C SER A 52 -8.07 18.69 13.24
N PHE A 53 -6.75 18.55 13.07
CA PHE A 53 -6.15 17.25 12.72
C PHE A 53 -5.83 16.39 13.96
N LEU A 54 -6.01 16.93 15.16
CA LEU A 54 -5.85 16.20 16.41
C LEU A 54 -7.10 15.40 16.73
N ALA A 55 -6.93 14.09 16.89
CA ALA A 55 -7.99 13.20 17.29
C ALA A 55 -8.32 13.39 18.78
N LYS A 56 -9.62 13.45 19.08
CA LYS A 56 -10.12 13.48 20.47
C LYS A 56 -10.16 12.09 21.10
N PHE A 57 -10.32 11.06 20.27
CA PHE A 57 -10.41 9.66 20.67
C PHE A 57 -9.21 8.88 20.11
N PRO A 58 -8.78 7.80 20.78
CA PRO A 58 -7.59 7.06 20.35
C PRO A 58 -7.77 6.28 19.05
N SER A 59 -9.00 6.01 18.63
CA SER A 59 -9.31 5.38 17.35
C SER A 59 -10.76 5.64 16.94
N GLY A 60 -11.04 5.49 15.65
CA GLY A 60 -12.40 5.56 15.11
C GLY A 60 -12.46 4.94 13.72
N GLN A 61 -13.67 4.56 13.31
CA GLN A 61 -13.93 3.95 12.02
C GLN A 61 -15.21 4.52 11.45
N ASP A 62 -15.17 4.81 10.15
CA ASP A 62 -16.29 5.21 9.33
C ASP A 62 -16.41 4.22 8.17
N LYS A 63 -17.64 3.82 7.85
CA LYS A 63 -17.92 2.86 6.78
C LYS A 63 -18.96 3.48 5.86
N SER A 64 -18.72 3.36 4.56
CA SER A 64 -19.75 3.70 3.58
C SER A 64 -21.01 2.87 3.83
N SER A 65 -22.17 3.45 3.53
CA SER A 65 -23.47 2.78 3.62
C SER A 65 -23.51 1.46 2.85
N ASP A 66 -22.74 1.38 1.76
CA ASP A 66 -22.70 0.20 0.89
C ASP A 66 -21.71 -0.87 1.39
N GLY A 67 -20.91 -0.57 2.42
CA GLY A 67 -19.95 -1.49 3.01
C GLY A 67 -18.68 -1.75 2.18
N ASN A 68 -18.65 -1.31 0.92
CA ASN A 68 -17.51 -1.48 0.00
C ASN A 68 -16.29 -0.62 0.37
N TYR A 69 -16.49 0.37 1.22
CA TYR A 69 -15.46 1.31 1.62
C TYR A 69 -15.44 1.48 3.14
N SER A 70 -14.25 1.37 3.72
CA SER A 70 -14.03 1.59 5.16
C SER A 70 -12.81 2.46 5.37
N PHE A 71 -12.96 3.51 6.16
CA PHE A 71 -11.86 4.35 6.62
C PHE A 71 -11.75 4.25 8.13
N SER A 72 -10.55 4.01 8.64
CA SER A 72 -10.29 4.00 10.08
C SER A 72 -9.05 4.79 10.41
N TYR A 73 -8.99 5.29 11.64
CA TYR A 73 -7.81 5.95 12.17
C TYR A 73 -7.46 5.40 13.55
N LYS A 74 -6.18 5.51 13.88
CA LYS A 74 -5.62 5.14 15.17
C LYS A 74 -4.51 6.10 15.56
N VAL A 75 -4.59 6.63 16.78
CA VAL A 75 -3.53 7.42 17.39
C VAL A 75 -2.47 6.45 17.91
N LEU A 76 -1.28 6.49 17.32
CA LEU A 76 -0.14 5.66 17.71
C LEU A 76 0.64 6.27 18.87
N LYS A 77 0.73 7.61 18.90
CA LYS A 77 1.44 8.36 19.94
C LYS A 77 0.79 9.72 20.13
N GLU A 78 0.68 10.15 21.38
CA GLU A 78 0.15 11.45 21.75
C GLU A 78 1.19 12.24 22.55
N GLU A 79 1.44 13.47 22.12
CA GLU A 79 2.29 14.46 22.74
C GLU A 79 1.52 15.79 22.87
N PRO A 80 1.94 16.74 23.73
CA PRO A 80 1.11 17.90 24.13
C PRO A 80 0.56 18.76 22.98
N HIS A 81 1.23 18.80 21.84
CA HIS A 81 0.85 19.61 20.68
C HIS A 81 0.88 18.82 19.36
N LEU A 82 1.10 17.50 19.43
CA LEU A 82 1.28 16.68 18.25
C LEU A 82 0.84 15.24 18.49
N GLN A 83 0.26 14.64 17.46
CA GLN A 83 -0.19 13.26 17.49
C GLN A 83 0.36 12.52 16.27
N LEU A 84 0.87 11.31 16.49
CA LEU A 84 1.18 10.38 15.42
C LEU A 84 -0.08 9.57 15.14
N ILE A 85 -0.63 9.73 13.93
CA ILE A 85 -1.87 9.08 13.53
C ILE A 85 -1.58 8.16 12.35
N GLU A 86 -2.11 6.96 12.43
CA GLU A 86 -2.18 6.01 11.33
C GLU A 86 -3.62 5.91 10.86
N ILE A 87 -3.81 5.93 9.55
CA ILE A 87 -5.10 5.67 8.92
C ILE A 87 -5.03 4.39 8.10
N GLU A 88 -6.16 3.71 8.00
CA GLU A 88 -6.37 2.55 7.15
C GLU A 88 -7.63 2.77 6.32
N THR A 89 -7.45 2.72 5.01
CA THR A 89 -8.51 2.79 4.02
C THR A 89 -8.61 1.43 3.32
N ILE A 90 -9.79 0.82 3.39
CA ILE A 90 -10.12 -0.44 2.71
C ILE A 90 -11.13 -0.11 1.61
N ASP A 91 -10.74 -0.39 0.38
CA ASP A 91 -11.55 -0.23 -0.82
C ASP A 91 -11.74 -1.61 -1.46
N LEU A 92 -12.93 -2.19 -1.24
CA LEU A 92 -13.26 -3.54 -1.71
C LEU A 92 -13.54 -3.57 -3.22
N ASP A 93 -13.91 -2.44 -3.82
CA ASP A 93 -14.18 -2.37 -5.26
C ASP A 93 -12.87 -2.42 -6.06
N ASP A 94 -11.83 -1.75 -5.57
CA ASP A 94 -10.48 -1.77 -6.14
C ASP A 94 -9.58 -2.91 -5.59
N ASP A 95 -10.10 -3.74 -4.67
CA ASP A 95 -9.34 -4.74 -3.89
C ASP A 95 -8.01 -4.17 -3.36
N ARG A 96 -8.13 -3.04 -2.67
CA ARG A 96 -7.00 -2.20 -2.25
C ARG A 96 -7.14 -1.81 -0.80
N ASN A 97 -6.09 -2.09 -0.04
CA ASN A 97 -5.92 -1.58 1.32
C ASN A 97 -4.78 -0.58 1.34
N THR A 98 -5.01 0.59 1.92
CA THR A 98 -4.03 1.67 2.03
C THR A 98 -3.86 2.01 3.50
N TRP A 99 -2.60 2.04 3.95
CA TRP A 99 -2.21 2.58 5.25
C TRP A 99 -1.39 3.83 5.04
N ALA A 100 -1.65 4.83 5.86
CA ALA A 100 -0.84 6.04 5.86
C ALA A 100 -0.56 6.50 7.28
N THR A 101 0.65 6.94 7.54
CA THR A 101 1.04 7.49 8.83
C THR A 101 1.45 8.94 8.66
N TYR A 102 0.97 9.79 9.55
CA TYR A 102 1.33 11.21 9.59
C TYR A 102 1.45 11.73 11.01
N VAL A 103 2.21 12.82 11.15
CA VAL A 103 2.20 13.64 12.35
C VAL A 103 1.19 14.77 12.14
N ALA A 104 0.25 14.90 13.06
CA ALA A 104 -0.72 15.98 13.09
C ALA A 104 -0.40 16.96 14.21
N THR A 105 -0.62 18.24 13.93
CA THR A 105 -0.78 19.32 14.91
C THR A 105 -2.21 19.84 14.80
N SER A 106 -2.60 20.89 15.53
CA SER A 106 -3.94 21.49 15.36
C SER A 106 -4.25 21.87 13.92
N ASP A 107 -3.26 22.42 13.21
CA ASP A 107 -3.48 23.13 11.94
C ASP A 107 -2.63 22.61 10.78
N THR A 108 -1.69 21.69 11.04
CA THR A 108 -0.79 21.16 10.01
C THR A 108 -0.59 19.66 10.12
N ILE A 109 -0.30 19.05 8.97
CA ILE A 109 -0.02 17.63 8.83
C ILE A 109 1.33 17.46 8.14
N MET A 110 2.13 16.54 8.67
CA MET A 110 3.36 16.08 8.05
C MET A 110 3.22 14.60 7.69
N PRO A 111 3.07 14.25 6.41
CA PRO A 111 3.02 12.85 5.99
C PRO A 111 4.37 12.17 6.26
N LEU A 112 4.36 10.96 6.80
CA LEU A 112 5.57 10.17 7.07
C LEU A 112 5.73 9.01 6.10
N SER A 113 4.68 8.22 5.93
CA SER A 113 4.72 7.00 5.11
C SER A 113 3.35 6.66 4.55
N THR A 114 3.37 5.98 3.41
CA THR A 114 2.21 5.34 2.81
C THR A 114 2.56 3.93 2.38
N ARG A 115 1.66 2.99 2.65
CA ARG A 115 1.74 1.59 2.23
C ARG A 115 0.44 1.23 1.54
N ILE A 116 0.53 0.61 0.39
CA ILE A 116 -0.62 0.11 -0.36
C ILE A 116 -0.43 -1.39 -0.54
N GLU A 117 -1.47 -2.15 -0.24
CA GLU A 117 -1.56 -3.57 -0.53
C GLU A 117 -2.74 -3.83 -1.44
N THR A 118 -2.50 -4.69 -2.42
CA THR A 118 -3.51 -5.13 -3.39
C THR A 118 -3.52 -6.66 -3.37
N PRO A 119 -4.25 -7.28 -2.41
CA PRO A 119 -4.14 -8.71 -2.13
C PRO A 119 -4.48 -9.60 -3.34
N GLY A 120 -5.38 -9.18 -4.23
CA GLY A 120 -5.77 -9.93 -5.42
C GLY A 120 -4.62 -10.22 -6.39
N TYR A 121 -3.57 -9.39 -6.39
CA TYR A 121 -2.40 -9.61 -7.25
C TYR A 121 -1.38 -10.59 -6.65
N LEU A 122 -1.46 -10.93 -5.37
CA LEU A 122 -0.53 -11.87 -4.73
C LEU A 122 -0.69 -13.29 -5.29
N LEU A 123 -1.93 -13.73 -5.49
CA LEU A 123 -2.20 -15.09 -5.98
C LEU A 123 -1.80 -15.22 -7.46
N LEU A 124 -2.13 -14.20 -8.27
CA LEU A 124 -1.75 -14.17 -9.68
C LEU A 124 -0.23 -14.11 -9.86
N SER A 125 0.47 -13.29 -9.07
CA SER A 125 1.93 -13.21 -9.13
C SER A 125 2.60 -14.51 -8.69
N ALA A 126 2.08 -15.19 -7.67
CA ALA A 126 2.56 -16.51 -7.26
C ALA A 126 2.38 -17.56 -8.37
N LEU A 127 1.22 -17.57 -9.06
CA LEU A 127 0.94 -18.45 -10.17
C LEU A 127 1.89 -18.19 -11.36
N MET A 128 2.10 -16.93 -11.72
CA MET A 128 3.03 -16.54 -12.77
C MET A 128 4.48 -16.92 -12.44
N ALA A 129 4.90 -16.73 -11.19
CA ALA A 129 6.22 -17.14 -10.71
C ALA A 129 6.40 -18.66 -10.82
N PHE A 130 5.37 -19.44 -10.46
CA PHE A 130 5.40 -20.89 -10.59
C PHE A 130 5.57 -21.31 -12.06
N ILE A 131 4.79 -20.74 -12.99
CA ILE A 131 4.88 -21.03 -14.42
C ILE A 131 6.29 -20.71 -14.95
N LEU A 132 6.83 -19.54 -14.63
CA LEU A 132 8.17 -19.11 -15.01
C LEU A 132 9.25 -20.09 -14.54
N VAL A 133 9.15 -20.58 -13.30
CA VAL A 133 10.08 -21.57 -12.76
C VAL A 133 10.01 -22.88 -13.54
N GLN A 134 8.81 -23.35 -13.92
CA GLN A 134 8.67 -24.58 -14.70
C GLN A 134 9.22 -24.44 -16.12
N LEU A 135 8.94 -23.30 -16.78
CA LEU A 135 9.51 -22.99 -18.10
C LEU A 135 11.03 -22.94 -18.07
N MET A 136 11.62 -22.29 -17.06
CA MET A 136 13.08 -22.27 -16.89
C MET A 136 13.66 -23.67 -16.68
N LYS A 137 13.01 -24.52 -15.86
CA LYS A 137 13.45 -25.90 -15.65
C LYS A 137 13.44 -26.68 -16.96
N GLN A 138 12.38 -26.53 -17.76
CA GLN A 138 12.24 -27.23 -19.04
C GLN A 138 13.26 -26.71 -20.07
N PHE A 139 13.49 -25.40 -20.11
CA PHE A 139 14.52 -24.79 -20.94
C PHE A 139 15.91 -25.30 -20.59
N ILE A 140 16.28 -25.36 -19.30
CA ILE A 140 17.56 -25.91 -18.86
C ILE A 140 17.71 -27.38 -19.27
N ARG A 141 16.64 -28.19 -19.13
CA ARG A 141 16.65 -29.59 -19.57
C ARG A 141 16.86 -29.72 -21.07
N TYR A 142 16.17 -28.88 -21.85
CA TYR A 142 16.30 -28.85 -23.31
C TYR A 142 17.73 -28.48 -23.74
N VAL A 143 18.29 -27.40 -23.19
CA VAL A 143 19.68 -26.98 -23.47
C VAL A 143 20.66 -28.10 -23.12
N ARG A 144 20.52 -28.74 -21.96
CA ARG A 144 21.35 -29.88 -21.57
C ARG A 144 21.23 -31.02 -22.59
N TRP A 145 20.02 -31.39 -22.99
CA TRP A 145 19.80 -32.44 -23.98
C TRP A 145 20.45 -32.12 -25.34
N CYS A 146 20.34 -30.89 -25.83
CA CYS A 146 21.01 -30.46 -27.06
C CYS A 146 22.53 -30.57 -26.97
N PHE A 147 23.14 -30.16 -25.85
CA PHE A 147 24.58 -30.33 -25.63
C PHE A 147 25.00 -31.80 -25.57
N THR A 148 24.23 -32.65 -24.88
CA THR A 148 24.54 -34.09 -24.83
C THR A 148 24.43 -34.75 -26.20
N MET A 149 23.40 -34.43 -26.99
CA MET A 149 23.26 -34.95 -28.36
C MET A 149 24.34 -34.44 -29.32
N SER A 150 24.78 -33.19 -29.15
CA SER A 150 25.90 -32.63 -29.93
C SER A 150 27.20 -33.38 -29.72
N ILE A 151 27.47 -33.89 -28.51
CA ILE A 151 28.69 -34.63 -28.19
C ILE A 151 28.67 -36.05 -28.80
N TYR A 152 27.48 -36.67 -28.90
CA TYR A 152 27.32 -38.01 -29.49
C TYR A 152 27.21 -38.04 -31.01
N SER A 153 27.09 -36.88 -31.68
CA SER A 153 26.99 -36.79 -33.13
C SER A 153 28.34 -36.57 -33.84
N ASP A 154 29.42 -36.38 -33.07
CA ASP A 154 30.79 -36.17 -33.56
C ASP A 154 31.69 -37.44 -33.43
N GLU A 155 31.10 -38.60 -33.09
CA GLU A 155 31.72 -39.94 -33.23
C GLU A 155 31.17 -40.67 -34.47
#